data_AF-A0A9W9YUI2-F1
#
_entry.id   AF-A0A9W9YUI2-F1
#
_cell.length_a   1.000
_cell.length_b   1.000
_cell.length_c   1.000
_cell.angle_alpha   90.00
_cell.angle_beta   90.00
_cell.angle_gamma   90.00
#
_symmetry.space_group_name_H-M   'P 1'
#
loop_
_entity.id
_entity.type
_entity.pdbx_description
1 polymer ?
#
loop_
_entity_poly.entity_id
_entity_poly.type
_entity_poly.pdbx_seq_one_letter_code
_entity_poly.pdbx_strand_id
1 'polypeptide(L)'
;MFRNTCKRLSVNSLLRVQNTWIFKLKQNFLSSGVNYKPEGHGGLQVLTEDQKQQYESDGYVVVPDVFSKDHVEEMNKVLDGYVEQSRKIEQTNNLFVLDPLHTPDNPILLRLRCISNHNKLFHKTMCDPKLVDILSDLIGPSVRYINQEKVNMKPPESSTGSLIRWHQDWAFYPYTNDSLVTACISIDDSTRENVNGPLKKLDIMENTHP
;
A
#
# COMPACT_ATOMS: atom_id res chain seq x y z
N MET A 1 2.45 24.46 11.34
CA MET A 1 1.92 23.49 12.33
C MET A 1 0.89 22.67 11.59
N PHE A 2 1.29 21.51 11.05
CA PHE A 2 0.54 20.76 10.04
C PHE A 2 -0.54 19.89 10.71
N ARG A 3 -1.73 19.80 10.09
CA ARG A 3 -2.88 18.95 10.47
C ARG A 3 -3.04 17.89 9.36
N ASN A 4 -3.01 16.60 9.66
CA ASN A 4 -3.97 15.72 10.34
C ASN A 4 -5.05 15.12 9.42
N THR A 5 -4.73 13.97 8.84
CA THR A 5 -5.72 12.93 8.43
C THR A 5 -5.12 11.52 8.57
N CYS A 6 -4.95 11.02 9.80
CA CYS A 6 -4.97 9.58 10.05
C CYS A 6 -6.16 9.17 10.93
N LYS A 7 -6.79 8.09 10.50
CA LYS A 7 -7.96 7.49 11.13
C LYS A 7 -7.51 6.70 12.38
N ARG A 8 -7.81 7.20 13.59
CA ARG A 8 -7.59 6.46 14.85
C ARG A 8 -8.81 5.59 15.14
N LEU A 9 -8.61 4.27 15.18
CA LEU A 9 -9.60 3.33 15.69
C LEU A 9 -9.43 3.21 17.21
N SER A 10 -10.45 3.63 17.96
CA SER A 10 -10.52 3.40 19.40
C SER A 10 -11.60 2.37 19.71
N VAL A 11 -11.25 1.32 20.47
CA VAL A 11 -12.22 0.38 21.03
C VAL A 11 -12.91 1.10 22.18
N ASN A 12 -14.13 1.58 21.95
CA ASN A 12 -14.83 2.41 22.93
C ASN A 12 -15.64 1.58 23.94
N SER A 13 -15.99 0.33 23.62
CA SER A 13 -16.60 -0.58 24.58
C SER A 13 -16.49 -2.06 24.16
N LEU A 14 -16.34 -2.92 25.17
CA LEU A 14 -16.45 -4.38 25.04
C LEU A 14 -17.91 -4.77 25.31
N LEU A 15 -18.56 -5.39 24.33
CA LEU A 15 -19.88 -6.00 24.52
C LEU A 15 -19.77 -7.51 24.32
N ARG A 16 -20.24 -8.27 25.30
CA ARG A 16 -20.31 -9.73 25.25
C ARG A 16 -21.78 -10.13 25.07
N VAL A 17 -22.09 -10.77 23.95
CA VAL A 17 -23.42 -11.34 23.67
C VAL A 17 -23.25 -12.81 23.32
N GLN A 18 -23.94 -13.70 24.05
CA GLN A 18 -24.01 -15.14 23.78
C GLN A 18 -22.65 -15.79 23.43
N ASN A 19 -21.66 -15.61 24.32
CA ASN A 19 -20.28 -16.13 24.19
C ASN A 19 -19.43 -15.57 23.03
N THR A 20 -19.89 -14.53 22.33
CA THR A 20 -19.10 -13.84 21.30
C THR A 20 -18.68 -12.46 21.80
N TRP A 21 -17.40 -12.13 21.63
CA TRP A 21 -16.89 -10.78 21.84
C TRP A 21 -17.22 -9.93 20.61
N ILE A 22 -18.02 -8.89 20.80
CA ILE A 22 -18.34 -7.94 19.74
C ILE A 22 -17.52 -6.67 19.99
N PHE A 23 -16.62 -6.37 19.07
CA PHE A 23 -15.80 -5.16 19.11
C PHE A 23 -16.60 -4.01 18.49
N LYS A 24 -17.04 -3.06 19.32
CA LYS A 24 -17.61 -1.82 18.81
C LYS A 24 -16.48 -0.86 18.45
N LEU A 25 -16.08 -0.91 17.20
CA LEU A 25 -15.09 -0.01 16.61
C LEU A 25 -15.79 1.29 16.20
N LYS A 26 -15.41 2.42 16.80
CA LYS A 26 -15.84 3.74 16.32
C LYS A 26 -14.62 4.44 15.75
N GLN A 27 -14.66 4.75 14.46
CA GLN A 27 -13.67 5.60 13.84
C GLN A 27 -13.99 7.05 14.21
N ASN A 28 -13.21 7.63 15.11
CA ASN A 28 -13.35 9.04 15.46
C ASN A 28 -12.43 9.83 14.53
N PHE A 29 -13.03 10.62 13.64
CA PHE A 29 -12.30 11.66 12.92
C PHE A 29 -11.90 12.73 13.94
N LEU A 30 -10.60 12.96 14.10
CA LEU A 30 -10.13 14.10 14.90
C LEU A 30 -10.29 15.38 14.07
N SER A 31 -11.52 15.92 14.02
CA SER A 31 -11.74 17.25 13.49
C SER A 31 -11.29 18.28 14.51
N SER A 32 -10.09 18.82 14.31
CA SER A 32 -9.72 20.06 14.99
C SER A 32 -10.44 21.19 14.23
N GLY A 33 -11.43 21.83 14.85
CA GLY A 33 -12.36 22.80 14.23
C GLY A 33 -11.71 24.11 13.75
N VAL A 34 -10.73 24.04 12.85
CA VAL A 34 -10.20 25.22 12.13
C VAL A 34 -10.26 24.91 10.64
N ASN A 35 -10.96 25.76 9.90
CA ASN A 35 -11.01 25.75 8.44
C ASN A 35 -9.64 26.20 7.90
N TYR A 36 -8.84 25.24 7.47
CA TYR A 36 -7.63 25.51 6.70
C TYR A 36 -8.03 25.64 5.22
N LYS A 37 -7.91 26.87 4.68
CA LYS A 37 -7.92 27.11 3.24
C LYS A 37 -6.46 27.26 2.82
N PRO A 38 -5.90 26.29 2.09
CA PRO A 38 -4.52 26.42 1.68
C PRO A 38 -4.49 27.48 0.56
N GLU A 39 -3.84 28.62 0.84
CA GLU A 39 -3.72 29.70 -0.14
C GLU A 39 -2.79 29.23 -1.27
N GLY A 40 -3.35 29.04 -2.47
CA GLY A 40 -2.58 28.83 -3.70
C GLY A 40 -2.75 27.50 -4.43
N HIS A 41 -3.71 26.65 -4.08
CA HIS A 41 -3.85 25.33 -4.73
C HIS A 41 -4.88 25.36 -5.85
N GLY A 42 -4.41 25.07 -7.07
CA GLY A 42 -5.29 24.64 -8.16
C GLY A 42 -6.08 23.40 -7.72
N GLY A 43 -7.20 23.14 -8.40
CA GLY A 43 -8.01 21.95 -8.14
C GLY A 43 -7.23 20.65 -8.30
N LEU A 44 -7.94 19.53 -8.14
CA LEU A 44 -7.37 18.19 -8.35
C LEU A 44 -6.63 18.12 -9.69
N GLN A 45 -5.42 17.59 -9.66
CA GLN A 45 -4.54 17.49 -10.83
C GLN A 45 -4.91 16.28 -11.70
N VAL A 46 -5.24 15.15 -11.06
CA VAL A 46 -5.49 13.87 -11.73
C VAL A 46 -6.78 13.21 -11.24
N LEU A 47 -7.05 13.24 -9.94
CA LEU A 47 -8.25 12.60 -9.38
C LEU A 47 -9.51 13.39 -9.73
N THR A 48 -10.64 12.69 -9.84
CA THR A 48 -11.95 13.34 -9.84
C THR A 48 -12.37 13.69 -8.41
N GLU A 49 -13.29 14.64 -8.26
CA GLU A 49 -13.88 14.96 -6.95
C GLU A 49 -14.54 13.72 -6.32
N ASP A 50 -15.20 12.89 -7.12
CA ASP A 50 -15.80 11.64 -6.65
C ASP A 50 -14.74 10.66 -6.12
N GLN A 51 -13.60 10.52 -6.81
CA GLN A 51 -12.48 9.70 -6.36
C GLN A 51 -11.86 10.23 -5.07
N LYS A 52 -11.72 11.56 -4.94
CA LYS A 52 -11.21 12.21 -3.74
C LYS A 52 -12.15 11.99 -2.55
N GLN A 53 -13.45 12.17 -2.75
CA GLN A 53 -14.47 11.92 -1.72
C GLN A 53 -14.53 10.43 -1.33
N GLN A 54 -14.42 9.53 -2.31
CA GLN A 54 -14.36 8.08 -2.05
C GLN A 54 -13.13 7.72 -1.19
N TYR A 55 -11.97 8.32 -1.45
CA TYR A 55 -10.79 8.13 -0.61
C TYR A 55 -11.01 8.62 0.81
N GLU A 56 -11.61 9.80 0.99
CA GLU A 56 -11.86 10.37 2.31
C GLU A 56 -12.83 9.49 3.12
N SER A 57 -13.91 9.03 2.49
CA SER A 57 -14.88 8.09 3.07
C SER A 57 -14.25 6.73 3.38
N ASP A 58 -13.78 6.04 2.34
CA ASP A 58 -13.45 4.62 2.43
C ASP A 58 -12.00 4.35 2.89
N GLY A 59 -11.13 5.36 2.82
CA GLY A 59 -9.71 5.25 3.13
C GLY A 59 -8.85 4.61 2.04
N TYR A 60 -9.37 4.46 0.83
CA TYR A 60 -8.63 3.98 -0.34
C TYR A 60 -9.28 4.50 -1.63
N VAL A 61 -8.51 4.53 -2.72
CA VAL A 61 -8.99 4.81 -4.08
C VAL A 61 -8.24 3.93 -5.06
N VAL A 62 -8.92 3.47 -6.10
CA VAL A 62 -8.30 2.74 -7.21
C VAL A 62 -8.25 3.66 -8.41
N VAL A 63 -7.05 3.88 -8.93
CA VAL A 63 -6.82 4.66 -10.15
C VAL A 63 -6.31 3.69 -11.22
N PRO A 64 -7.13 3.36 -12.24
CA PRO A 64 -6.70 2.47 -13.31
C PRO A 64 -5.71 3.20 -14.24
N ASP A 65 -4.94 2.40 -15.00
CA ASP A 65 -4.12 2.88 -16.11
C ASP A 65 -3.16 4.04 -15.76
N VAL A 66 -2.58 4.00 -14.55
CA VAL A 66 -1.53 4.95 -14.13
C VAL A 66 -0.29 4.76 -15.01
N PHE A 67 0.10 3.51 -15.25
CA PHE A 67 1.23 3.14 -16.11
C PHE A 67 0.74 2.37 -17.34
N SER A 68 1.46 2.49 -18.45
CA SER A 68 1.18 1.72 -19.66
C SER A 68 1.52 0.24 -19.49
N LYS A 69 0.93 -0.63 -20.32
CA LYS A 69 1.26 -2.06 -20.34
C LYS A 69 2.75 -2.30 -20.63
N ASP A 70 3.33 -1.54 -21.56
CA ASP A 70 4.74 -1.65 -21.91
C ASP A 70 5.65 -1.32 -20.72
N HIS A 71 5.31 -0.28 -19.95
CA HIS A 71 6.05 0.10 -18.73
C HIS A 71 5.99 -1.01 -17.67
N VAL A 72 4.82 -1.61 -17.49
CA VAL A 72 4.64 -2.75 -16.58
C VAL A 72 5.43 -3.98 -17.06
N GLU A 73 5.46 -4.24 -18.37
CA GLU A 73 6.25 -5.33 -18.96
C GLU A 73 7.76 -5.11 -18.76
N GLU A 74 8.26 -3.88 -18.91
CA GLU A 74 9.64 -3.53 -18.61
C GLU A 74 9.98 -3.76 -17.13
N MET A 75 9.07 -3.40 -16.21
CA MET A 75 9.23 -3.68 -14.78
C MET A 75 9.30 -5.19 -14.51
N ASN A 76 8.45 -5.99 -15.14
CA ASN A 76 8.47 -7.45 -15.00
C ASN A 76 9.79 -8.05 -15.51
N LYS A 77 10.30 -7.62 -16.68
CA LYS A 77 11.62 -8.05 -17.18
C LYS A 77 12.76 -7.75 -16.20
N VAL A 78 12.72 -6.60 -15.54
CA VAL A 78 13.68 -6.27 -14.48
C VAL A 78 13.57 -7.23 -13.30
N LEU A 79 12.34 -7.54 -12.87
CA LEU A 79 12.09 -8.45 -11.75
C LEU A 79 12.51 -9.88 -12.06
N ASP A 80 12.28 -10.38 -13.27
CA ASP A 80 12.79 -11.69 -13.73
C ASP A 80 14.32 -11.76 -13.60
N GLY A 81 15.01 -10.67 -13.98
CA GLY A 81 16.45 -10.56 -13.79
C GLY A 81 16.89 -10.60 -12.32
N TYR A 82 16.07 -10.09 -11.39
CA TYR A 82 16.33 -10.22 -9.94
C TYR A 82 16.02 -11.62 -9.41
N VAL A 83 15.02 -12.31 -9.95
CA VAL A 83 14.76 -13.73 -9.64
C VAL A 83 15.96 -14.58 -10.04
N GLU A 84 16.52 -14.37 -11.24
CA GLU A 84 17.72 -15.11 -11.68
C GLU A 84 18.97 -14.76 -10.84
N GLN A 85 19.14 -13.50 -10.45
CA GLN A 85 20.20 -13.11 -9.51
C GLN A 85 20.04 -13.76 -8.14
N SER A 86 18.79 -13.98 -7.69
CA SER A 86 18.52 -14.57 -6.38
C SER A 86 19.08 -15.99 -6.24
N ARG A 87 19.29 -16.73 -7.34
CA ARG A 87 19.94 -18.06 -7.32
C ARG A 87 21.33 -18.06 -6.68
N LYS A 88 22.02 -16.92 -6.70
CA LYS A 88 23.36 -16.76 -6.12
C LYS A 88 23.33 -16.30 -4.66
N ILE A 89 22.14 -16.14 -4.09
CA ILE A 89 21.93 -15.61 -2.74
C ILE A 89 21.50 -16.76 -1.84
N GLU A 90 22.38 -17.16 -0.93
CA GLU A 90 22.09 -18.30 -0.04
C GLU A 90 21.07 -17.95 1.07
N GLN A 91 21.05 -16.69 1.50
CA GLN A 91 20.23 -16.25 2.64
C GLN A 91 19.65 -14.85 2.40
N THR A 92 18.47 -14.60 2.97
CA THR A 92 17.84 -13.27 3.00
C THR A 92 18.83 -12.19 3.48
N ASN A 93 18.86 -11.06 2.79
CA ASN A 93 19.74 -9.94 3.10
C ASN A 93 18.99 -8.59 3.04
N ASN A 94 19.74 -7.50 2.89
CA ASN A 94 19.17 -6.15 2.87
C ASN A 94 18.27 -5.87 1.66
N LEU A 95 18.51 -6.54 0.53
CA LEU A 95 17.77 -6.37 -0.71
C LEU A 95 16.82 -7.55 -0.96
N PHE A 96 17.34 -8.78 -0.91
CA PHE A 96 16.61 -10.01 -1.23
C PHE A 96 15.99 -10.63 0.01
N VAL A 97 14.69 -10.92 -0.03
CA VAL A 97 13.99 -11.72 0.97
C VAL A 97 13.52 -13.01 0.30
N LEU A 98 14.07 -14.13 0.77
CA LEU A 98 13.90 -15.45 0.18
C LEU A 98 12.95 -16.30 1.02
N ASP A 99 12.29 -17.25 0.36
CA ASP A 99 11.51 -18.29 1.04
C ASP A 99 12.44 -19.31 1.71
N PRO A 100 12.04 -19.96 2.82
CA PRO A 100 12.82 -21.04 3.43
C PRO A 100 13.17 -22.21 2.50
N LEU A 101 12.36 -22.45 1.45
CA LEU A 101 12.62 -23.50 0.45
C LEU A 101 13.44 -23.01 -0.76
N HIS A 102 13.93 -21.77 -0.73
CA HIS A 102 14.77 -21.22 -1.80
C HIS A 102 16.07 -22.04 -1.96
N THR A 103 16.41 -22.37 -3.19
CA THR A 103 17.73 -22.91 -3.56
C THR A 103 18.19 -22.30 -4.90
N PRO A 104 19.48 -22.41 -5.26
CA PRO A 104 19.95 -21.96 -6.58
C PRO A 104 19.21 -22.60 -7.77
N ASP A 105 18.80 -23.86 -7.63
CA ASP A 105 18.07 -24.58 -8.68
C ASP A 105 16.55 -24.29 -8.63
N ASN A 106 16.03 -23.87 -7.47
CA ASN A 106 14.64 -23.50 -7.24
C ASN A 106 14.54 -22.11 -6.58
N PRO A 107 14.69 -21.01 -7.34
CA PRO A 107 14.72 -19.67 -6.78
C PRO A 107 13.32 -19.20 -6.38
N ILE A 108 13.11 -19.07 -5.07
CA ILE A 108 11.87 -18.50 -4.52
C ILE A 108 12.18 -17.15 -3.87
N LEU A 109 12.03 -16.07 -4.63
CA LEU A 109 12.21 -14.70 -4.15
C LEU A 109 10.85 -14.12 -3.75
N LEU A 110 10.70 -13.74 -2.48
CA LEU A 110 9.43 -13.26 -1.91
C LEU A 110 9.33 -11.74 -1.92
N ARG A 111 10.46 -11.04 -1.73
CA ARG A 111 10.46 -9.58 -1.70
C ARG A 111 11.79 -8.99 -2.09
N LEU A 112 11.73 -7.87 -2.80
CA LEU A 112 12.83 -6.94 -2.96
C LEU A 112 12.56 -5.70 -2.11
N ARG A 113 13.51 -5.35 -1.24
CA ARG A 113 13.45 -4.14 -0.42
C ARG A 113 14.18 -3.02 -1.13
N CYS A 114 13.57 -1.85 -1.19
CA CYS A 114 14.25 -0.65 -1.65
C CYS A 114 14.87 -0.73 -3.06
N ILE A 115 14.23 -1.46 -3.97
CA ILE A 115 14.73 -1.72 -5.34
C ILE A 115 14.98 -0.42 -6.13
N SER A 116 14.27 0.67 -5.83
CA SER A 116 14.49 1.97 -6.47
C SER A 116 15.88 2.54 -6.23
N ASN A 117 16.58 2.14 -5.15
CA ASN A 117 17.96 2.53 -4.90
C ASN A 117 18.97 1.76 -5.78
N HIS A 118 18.53 0.65 -6.39
CA HIS A 118 19.38 -0.25 -7.17
C HIS A 118 19.02 -0.28 -8.66
N ASN A 119 17.80 0.13 -9.02
CA ASN A 119 17.30 0.07 -10.39
C ASN A 119 16.67 1.40 -10.83
N LYS A 120 17.16 1.94 -11.95
CA LYS A 120 16.73 3.22 -12.51
C LYS A 120 15.27 3.24 -12.96
N LEU A 121 14.74 2.13 -13.48
CA LEU A 121 13.33 2.05 -13.90
C LEU A 121 12.43 2.19 -12.68
N PHE A 122 12.68 1.43 -11.61
CA PHE A 122 11.92 1.53 -10.37
C PHE A 122 12.03 2.91 -9.72
N HIS A 123 13.22 3.52 -9.73
CA HIS A 123 13.38 4.91 -9.28
C HIS A 123 12.50 5.88 -10.07
N LYS A 124 12.54 5.80 -11.41
CA LYS A 124 11.70 6.63 -12.27
C LYS A 124 10.21 6.39 -12.02
N THR A 125 9.79 5.15 -11.84
CA THR A 125 8.39 4.81 -11.51
C THR A 125 7.94 5.47 -10.21
N MET A 126 8.78 5.49 -9.16
CA MET A 126 8.44 6.15 -7.89
C MET A 126 8.39 7.68 -7.99
N CYS A 127 9.10 8.25 -8.96
CA CYS A 127 9.14 9.67 -9.24
C CYS A 127 8.26 10.09 -10.43
N ASP A 128 7.39 9.19 -10.91
CA ASP A 128 6.53 9.48 -12.05
C ASP A 128 5.59 10.66 -11.75
N PRO A 129 5.51 11.69 -12.61
CA PRO A 129 4.69 12.86 -12.34
C PRO A 129 3.22 12.52 -12.10
N LYS A 130 2.63 11.60 -12.87
CA LYS A 130 1.22 11.23 -12.70
C LYS A 130 0.99 10.55 -11.36
N LEU A 131 1.91 9.69 -10.93
CA LEU A 131 1.86 9.10 -9.59
C LEU A 131 1.97 10.18 -8.50
N VAL A 132 2.94 11.09 -8.61
CA VAL A 132 3.14 12.17 -7.63
C VAL A 132 1.93 13.11 -7.57
N ASP A 133 1.31 13.42 -8.70
CA ASP A 133 0.11 14.26 -8.77
C ASP A 133 -1.10 13.57 -8.10
N ILE A 134 -1.30 12.27 -8.34
CA ILE A 134 -2.32 11.48 -7.62
C ILE A 134 -2.08 11.54 -6.11
N LEU A 135 -0.83 11.34 -5.66
CA LEU A 135 -0.52 11.40 -4.23
C LEU A 135 -0.72 12.82 -3.68
N SER A 136 -0.39 13.85 -4.47
CA SER A 136 -0.57 15.25 -4.09
C SER A 136 -2.05 15.61 -3.94
N ASP A 137 -2.92 15.09 -4.80
CA ASP A 137 -4.37 15.23 -4.67
C ASP A 137 -4.88 14.59 -3.36
N LEU A 138 -4.22 13.54 -2.87
CA LEU A 138 -4.62 12.83 -1.65
C LEU A 138 -4.12 13.48 -0.36
N ILE A 139 -2.82 13.79 -0.28
CA ILE A 139 -2.14 14.21 0.97
C ILE A 139 -1.62 15.66 0.93
N GLY A 140 -1.85 16.37 -0.16
CA GLY A 140 -1.36 17.74 -0.38
C GLY A 140 -0.04 17.79 -1.18
N PRO A 141 0.36 18.98 -1.64
CA PRO A 141 1.38 19.17 -2.68
C PRO A 141 2.82 18.81 -2.26
N SER A 142 3.07 18.67 -0.97
CA SER A 142 4.40 18.41 -0.42
C SER A 142 4.60 16.92 -0.20
N VAL A 143 4.67 16.16 -1.31
CA VAL A 143 4.87 14.71 -1.26
C VAL A 143 6.36 14.41 -1.07
N ARG A 144 6.67 13.59 -0.06
CA ARG A 144 8.03 13.09 0.18
C ARG A 144 8.02 11.57 0.13
N TYR A 145 8.91 11.03 -0.69
CA TYR A 145 9.23 9.62 -0.68
C TYR A 145 10.04 9.22 0.57
N ILE A 146 9.60 8.17 1.26
CA ILE A 146 10.20 7.71 2.54
C ILE A 146 11.20 6.56 2.39
N ASN A 147 11.45 6.07 1.16
CA ASN A 147 12.42 5.01 0.87
C ASN A 147 12.16 3.71 1.66
N GLN A 148 10.89 3.30 1.75
CA GLN A 148 10.44 2.06 2.37
C GLN A 148 9.64 1.18 1.40
N GLU A 149 9.79 1.42 0.10
CA GLU A 149 9.12 0.65 -0.93
C GLU A 149 9.62 -0.79 -0.96
N LYS A 150 8.72 -1.67 -1.39
CA LYS A 150 8.96 -3.10 -1.46
C LYS A 150 8.18 -3.67 -2.62
N VAL A 151 8.84 -4.49 -3.43
CA VAL A 151 8.17 -5.35 -4.41
C VAL A 151 7.90 -6.66 -3.72
N ASN A 152 6.62 -7.04 -3.62
CA ASN A 152 6.24 -8.33 -3.04
C ASN A 152 5.91 -9.27 -4.19
N MET A 153 6.64 -10.37 -4.27
CA MET A 153 6.34 -11.46 -5.19
C MET A 153 5.62 -12.56 -4.42
N LYS A 154 4.65 -13.17 -5.09
CA LYS A 154 3.79 -14.20 -4.51
C LYS A 154 3.87 -15.48 -5.36
N PRO A 155 5.06 -16.08 -5.52
CA PRO A 155 5.21 -17.28 -6.33
C PRO A 155 4.36 -18.43 -5.77
N PRO A 156 3.74 -19.25 -6.64
CA PRO A 156 2.92 -20.38 -6.20
C PRO A 156 3.71 -21.43 -5.41
N GLU A 157 5.03 -21.51 -5.60
CA GLU A 157 5.95 -22.42 -4.91
C GLU A 157 6.30 -21.98 -3.48
N SER A 158 5.87 -20.78 -3.05
CA SER A 158 6.20 -20.28 -1.71
C SER A 158 5.63 -21.16 -0.59
N SER A 159 6.49 -21.60 0.31
CA SER A 159 6.12 -22.47 1.45
C SER A 159 5.40 -21.73 2.57
N THR A 160 5.64 -20.42 2.69
CA THR A 160 5.09 -19.64 3.80
C THR A 160 3.63 -19.27 3.59
N GLY A 161 3.11 -19.43 2.36
CA GLY A 161 1.91 -18.79 1.91
C GLY A 161 2.08 -17.27 1.97
N SER A 162 1.78 -16.54 0.91
CA SER A 162 1.93 -15.08 0.89
C SER A 162 0.85 -14.35 1.73
N LEU A 163 0.47 -14.92 2.87
CA LEU A 163 -0.68 -14.57 3.67
C LEU A 163 -0.31 -13.43 4.63
N ILE A 164 -0.56 -12.22 4.14
CA ILE A 164 -0.47 -11.00 4.95
C ILE A 164 -1.71 -10.97 5.87
N ARG A 165 -1.49 -11.06 7.18
CA ARG A 165 -2.57 -10.94 8.17
C ARG A 165 -3.18 -9.54 8.15
N TRP A 166 -4.43 -9.43 8.57
CA TRP A 166 -5.09 -8.14 8.77
C TRP A 166 -4.27 -7.23 9.69
N HIS A 167 -3.97 -6.03 9.21
CA HIS A 167 -3.20 -5.03 9.94
C HIS A 167 -3.48 -3.63 9.40
N GLN A 168 -2.95 -2.62 10.09
CA GLN A 168 -2.87 -1.24 9.61
C GLN A 168 -1.41 -0.83 9.58
N ASP A 169 -0.94 -0.31 8.45
CA ASP A 169 0.46 0.09 8.26
C ASP A 169 0.91 1.13 9.30
N TRP A 170 0.02 2.08 9.64
CA TRP A 170 0.31 3.16 10.60
C TRP A 170 0.86 2.64 11.94
N ALA A 171 0.34 1.52 12.45
CA ALA A 171 0.77 0.95 13.72
C ALA A 171 2.26 0.54 13.74
N PHE A 172 2.88 0.41 12.56
CA PHE A 172 4.28 0.00 12.39
C PHE A 172 5.20 1.13 11.95
N TYR A 173 4.67 2.32 11.65
CA TYR A 173 5.49 3.45 11.24
C TYR A 173 5.95 4.28 12.45
N PRO A 174 7.24 4.67 12.50
CA PRO A 174 7.78 5.49 13.61
C PRO A 174 7.41 6.98 13.47
N TYR A 175 6.60 7.34 12.47
CA TYR A 175 6.31 8.72 12.12
C TYR A 175 5.21 9.30 13.00
N THR A 176 5.39 10.57 13.36
CA THR A 176 4.38 11.35 14.09
C THR A 176 3.47 12.15 13.16
N ASN A 177 3.89 12.34 11.90
CA ASN A 177 3.05 12.91 10.85
C ASN A 177 2.13 11.84 10.29
N ASP A 178 0.85 12.12 10.30
CA ASP A 178 -0.23 11.20 10.01
C ASP A 178 -0.75 11.32 8.56
N SER A 179 -0.22 12.31 7.82
CA SER A 179 -0.40 12.50 6.38
C SER A 179 0.51 11.55 5.60
N LEU A 180 0.23 10.26 5.74
CA LEU A 180 0.91 9.17 5.04
C LEU A 180 -0.08 8.43 4.16
N VAL A 181 0.39 8.02 2.99
CA VAL A 181 -0.37 7.18 2.05
C VAL A 181 0.56 6.10 1.52
N THR A 182 0.04 4.86 1.45
CA THR A 182 0.72 3.75 0.80
C THR A 182 0.19 3.65 -0.63
N ALA A 183 1.06 3.81 -1.62
CA ALA A 183 0.74 3.50 -3.02
C ALA A 183 1.00 2.00 -3.27
N CYS A 184 -0.03 1.27 -3.71
CA CYS A 184 0.10 -0.10 -4.17
C CYS A 184 0.01 -0.11 -5.70
N ILE A 185 1.10 -0.52 -6.37
CA ILE A 185 1.15 -0.63 -7.82
C ILE A 185 1.07 -2.11 -8.17
N SER A 186 -0.03 -2.51 -8.81
CA SER A 186 -0.15 -3.84 -9.39
C SER A 186 0.73 -3.94 -10.64
N ILE A 187 1.62 -4.93 -10.64
CA ILE A 187 2.56 -5.23 -11.74
C ILE A 187 2.16 -6.50 -12.50
N ASP A 188 1.17 -7.21 -11.98
CA ASP A 188 0.52 -8.39 -12.53
C ASP A 188 -1.01 -8.29 -12.37
N ASP A 189 -1.73 -9.12 -13.14
CA ASP A 189 -3.17 -9.19 -13.03
C ASP A 189 -3.58 -9.71 -11.66
N SER A 190 -4.28 -8.89 -10.89
CA SER A 190 -4.72 -9.21 -9.53
C SER A 190 -6.17 -9.69 -9.52
N THR A 191 -6.40 -10.96 -9.87
CA THR A 191 -7.75 -11.55 -9.91
C THR A 191 -8.11 -12.28 -8.61
N ARG A 192 -9.40 -12.54 -8.40
CA ARG A 192 -9.88 -13.37 -7.28
C ARG A 192 -9.43 -14.83 -7.36
N GLU A 193 -9.07 -15.29 -8.55
CA GLU A 193 -8.67 -16.68 -8.84
C GLU A 193 -7.19 -16.91 -8.56
N ASN A 194 -6.38 -15.85 -8.45
CA ASN A 194 -4.98 -15.95 -8.09
C ASN A 194 -4.82 -16.67 -6.75
N VAL A 195 -3.96 -17.70 -6.71
CA VAL A 195 -3.73 -18.57 -5.54
C VAL A 195 -3.41 -17.76 -4.27
N ASN A 196 -2.67 -16.65 -4.42
CA ASN A 196 -2.27 -15.79 -3.31
C ASN A 196 -3.12 -14.52 -3.12
N GLY A 197 -4.22 -14.40 -3.89
CA GLY A 197 -5.31 -13.42 -3.77
C GLY A 197 -4.96 -11.93 -3.89
N PRO A 198 -5.94 -11.08 -4.26
CA PRO A 198 -5.75 -9.63 -4.29
C PRO A 198 -5.73 -9.05 -2.88
N LEU A 199 -5.34 -7.77 -2.76
CA LEU A 199 -5.49 -7.01 -1.52
C LEU A 199 -6.97 -6.97 -1.12
N LYS A 200 -7.24 -7.14 0.18
CA LYS A 200 -8.58 -7.04 0.75
C LYS A 200 -8.61 -5.90 1.76
N LYS A 201 -9.71 -5.13 1.77
CA LYS A 201 -10.02 -4.17 2.82
C LYS A 201 -11.13 -4.70 3.71
N LEU A 202 -11.21 -4.17 4.93
CA LEU A 202 -12.36 -4.36 5.79
C LEU A 202 -13.29 -3.16 5.59
N ASP A 203 -14.52 -3.41 5.15
CA ASP A 203 -15.54 -2.37 5.12
C ASP A 203 -15.98 -2.03 6.55
N ILE A 204 -16.08 -0.74 6.83
CA ILE A 204 -16.69 -0.28 8.08
C ILE A 204 -18.19 -0.47 7.87
N MET A 205 -18.75 -1.54 8.44
CA MET A 205 -20.20 -1.74 8.43
C MET A 205 -20.85 -0.59 9.22
N GLU A 206 -21.53 0.31 8.52
CA GLU A 206 -22.53 1.17 9.15
C GLU A 206 -23.64 0.25 9.64
N ASN A 207 -23.87 0.21 10.95
CA ASN A 207 -25.00 -0.51 11.51
C ASN A 207 -26.29 0.12 10.95
N THR A 208 -26.94 -0.56 10.00
CA THR A 208 -28.40 -0.52 9.90
C THR A 208 -28.93 -1.16 11.18
N HIS A 209 -29.22 -0.34 12.19
CA HIS A 209 -29.99 -0.78 13.34
C HIS A 209 -31.47 -0.93 12.92
N PRO A 210 -32.19 -2.00 13.34
CA PRO A 210 -33.64 -1.94 13.48
C PRO A 210 -34.05 -1.03 14.65
#